data_AF-A0A151BMM5-F1
#
_entry.id   AF-A0A151BMM5-F1
#
_cell.length_a   1.000
_cell.length_b   1.000
_cell.length_c   1.000
_cell.angle_alpha   90.00
_cell.angle_beta   90.00
_cell.angle_gamma   90.00
#
_symmetry.space_group_name_H-M   'P 1'
#
loop_
_entity.id
_entity.type
_entity.pdbx_description
1 polymer ?
#
loop_
_entity_poly.entity_id
_entity_poly.type
_entity_poly.pdbx_seq_one_letter_code
_entity_poly.pdbx_strand_id
1 'polypeptide(L)'
;MVDHGLAALGDAYVNFLYSLYLSRRNGRPLGSKVSGSTLAKALKRAGLRGFLPSRTDRHKQADAAEALIAYAWIMGVTSTEEAISTLEGEETLEEAFAALLKMIQERVQRIL
;
A
#
# COMPACT_ATOMS: atom_id res chain seq x y z
N MET A 1 -9.40 -15.74 2.91
CA MET A 1 -9.21 -15.62 1.45
C MET A 1 -9.03 -14.16 1.15
N VAL A 2 -7.98 -13.77 0.43
CA VAL A 2 -7.91 -12.40 -0.11
C VAL A 2 -8.97 -12.34 -1.21
N ASP A 3 -9.86 -11.36 -1.15
CA ASP A 3 -10.83 -11.13 -2.22
C ASP A 3 -10.06 -10.74 -3.48
N HIS A 4 -10.13 -11.57 -4.53
CA HIS A 4 -9.39 -11.35 -5.77
C HIS A 4 -9.81 -10.04 -6.47
N GLY A 5 -11.07 -9.62 -6.34
CA GLY A 5 -11.53 -8.35 -6.89
C GLY A 5 -10.94 -7.16 -6.13
N LEU A 6 -10.91 -7.23 -4.80
CA LEU A 6 -10.29 -6.19 -3.97
C LEU A 6 -8.78 -6.08 -4.21
N ALA A 7 -8.08 -7.21 -4.38
CA ALA A 7 -6.66 -7.21 -4.71
C ALA A 7 -6.40 -6.60 -6.10
N ALA A 8 -7.20 -6.94 -7.11
CA ALA A 8 -7.05 -6.36 -8.45
C ALA A 8 -7.30 -4.84 -8.47
N LEU A 9 -8.30 -4.36 -7.73
CA LEU A 9 -8.51 -2.92 -7.52
C LEU A 9 -7.33 -2.29 -6.75
N GLY A 10 -6.80 -3.02 -5.75
CA GLY A 10 -5.60 -2.68 -5.00
C GLY A 10 -4.38 -2.45 -5.88
N ASP A 11 -4.03 -3.39 -6.75
CA ASP A 11 -2.90 -3.25 -7.68
C ASP A 11 -3.07 -1.99 -8.54
N ALA A 12 -4.24 -1.78 -9.12
CA ALA A 12 -4.52 -0.59 -9.95
C ALA A 12 -4.37 0.71 -9.15
N TYR A 13 -4.95 0.78 -7.95
CA TYR A 13 -4.92 1.97 -7.10
C TYR A 13 -3.52 2.27 -6.55
N VAL A 14 -2.78 1.24 -6.11
CA VAL A 14 -1.40 1.39 -5.65
C VAL A 14 -0.48 1.85 -6.78
N ASN A 15 -0.64 1.30 -7.98
CA ASN A 15 0.11 1.75 -9.15
C ASN A 15 -0.22 3.21 -9.53
N PHE A 16 -1.48 3.64 -9.36
CA PHE A 16 -1.87 5.04 -9.51
C PHE A 16 -1.20 5.95 -8.47
N LEU A 17 -1.25 5.58 -7.18
CA LEU A 17 -0.57 6.33 -6.11
C LEU A 17 0.92 6.48 -6.40
N TYR A 18 1.58 5.40 -6.80
CA TYR A 18 3.01 5.43 -7.12
C TYR A 18 3.31 6.32 -8.34
N SER A 19 2.49 6.23 -9.39
CA SER A 19 2.60 7.09 -10.58
C SER A 19 2.41 8.57 -10.25
N LEU A 20 1.43 8.89 -9.40
CA LEU A 20 1.16 10.26 -8.96
C LEU A 20 2.29 10.79 -8.08
N TYR A 21 2.81 9.99 -7.14
CA TYR A 21 3.98 10.31 -6.33
C TYR A 21 5.19 10.66 -7.22
N LEU A 22 5.51 9.81 -8.21
CA LEU A 22 6.61 10.07 -9.14
C LEU A 22 6.36 11.34 -9.97
N SER A 23 5.11 11.57 -10.37
CA SER A 23 4.73 12.73 -11.15
C SER A 23 4.94 14.03 -10.38
N ARG A 24 4.54 14.07 -9.10
CA ARG A 24 4.76 15.22 -8.21
C ARG A 24 6.25 15.47 -7.98
N ARG A 25 6.99 14.42 -7.62
CA ARG A 25 8.43 14.50 -7.33
C ARG A 25 9.24 15.01 -8.54
N ASN A 26 8.82 14.66 -9.75
CA ASN A 26 9.53 15.02 -10.99
C ASN A 26 8.93 16.22 -11.74
N GLY A 27 7.85 16.82 -11.24
CA GLY A 27 7.19 17.98 -11.87
C GLY A 27 6.59 17.71 -13.26
N ARG A 28 6.35 16.45 -13.63
CA ARG A 28 5.78 16.07 -14.94
C ARG A 28 5.01 14.76 -14.84
N PRO A 29 3.97 14.53 -15.68
CA PRO A 29 3.22 13.26 -15.66
C PRO A 29 4.11 12.05 -15.95
N LEU A 30 4.01 11.04 -15.09
CA LEU A 30 4.73 9.77 -15.16
C LEU A 30 3.81 8.62 -14.79
N GLY A 31 3.99 7.49 -15.47
CA GLY A 31 3.33 6.23 -15.16
C GLY A 31 4.36 5.17 -14.80
N SER A 32 4.18 4.49 -13.68
CA SER A 32 5.03 3.38 -13.27
C SER A 32 4.28 2.38 -12.40
N LYS A 33 4.80 1.17 -12.31
CA LYS A 33 4.29 0.13 -11.43
C LYS A 33 5.23 -0.08 -10.26
N VAL A 34 4.67 -0.26 -9.07
CA VAL A 34 5.47 -0.68 -7.91
C VAL A 34 5.78 -2.16 -8.04
N SER A 35 6.98 -2.57 -7.66
CA SER A 35 7.29 -4.00 -7.65
C SER A 35 6.57 -4.70 -6.49
N GLY A 36 5.93 -5.85 -6.73
CA GLY A 36 5.35 -6.64 -5.64
C GLY A 36 6.38 -7.07 -4.59
N SER A 37 7.67 -7.14 -4.96
CA SER A 37 8.74 -7.36 -3.99
C SER A 37 8.90 -6.21 -2.98
N THR A 38 8.71 -4.97 -3.43
CA THR A 38 8.74 -3.77 -2.58
C THR A 38 7.56 -3.80 -1.61
N LEU A 39 6.35 -4.06 -2.10
CA LEU A 39 5.15 -4.14 -1.27
C LEU A 39 5.20 -5.26 -0.24
N ALA A 40 5.68 -6.44 -0.62
CA ALA A 40 5.85 -7.55 0.32
C ALA A 40 6.87 -7.23 1.42
N LYS A 41 7.95 -6.50 1.10
CA LYS A 41 8.91 -6.05 2.11
C LYS A 41 8.31 -4.96 3.00
N ALA A 42 7.62 -3.98 2.41
CA ALA A 42 6.92 -2.93 3.13
C ALA A 42 5.89 -3.50 4.13
N LEU A 43 5.12 -4.52 3.72
CA LEU A 43 4.17 -5.22 4.59
C LEU A 43 4.86 -5.88 5.79
N LYS A 44 6.00 -6.54 5.57
CA LYS A 44 6.79 -7.11 6.67
C LYS A 44 7.31 -6.02 7.60
N ARG A 45 7.81 -4.92 7.02
CA ARG A 45 8.39 -3.80 7.76
C ARG A 45 7.36 -3.03 8.58
N ALA A 46 6.12 -2.97 8.10
CA ALA A 46 4.97 -2.46 8.85
C ALA A 46 4.51 -3.40 9.98
N GLY A 47 5.17 -4.54 10.19
CA GLY A 47 4.79 -5.52 11.22
C GLY A 47 3.56 -6.36 10.86
N LEU A 48 3.02 -6.21 9.65
CA LEU A 48 1.72 -6.79 9.29
C LEU A 48 1.80 -8.26 8.87
N ARG A 49 3.01 -8.80 8.70
CA ARG A 49 3.19 -10.23 8.36
C ARG A 49 2.57 -11.15 9.40
N GLY A 50 2.51 -10.74 10.66
CA GLY A 50 1.91 -11.51 11.76
C GLY A 50 0.41 -11.73 11.60
N PHE A 51 -0.30 -10.87 10.86
CA PHE A 51 -1.73 -11.01 10.59
C PHE A 51 -2.06 -11.92 9.42
N LEU A 52 -1.05 -12.32 8.64
CA LEU A 52 -1.24 -13.22 7.49
C LEU A 52 -1.07 -14.69 7.90
N PRO A 53 -1.79 -15.62 7.25
CA PRO A 53 -1.63 -17.05 7.49
C PRO A 53 -0.17 -17.52 7.47
N SER A 54 0.07 -18.63 8.18
CA SER A 54 1.35 -19.32 8.08
C SER A 54 1.60 -19.75 6.63
N ARG A 55 2.85 -19.68 6.18
CA ARG A 55 3.28 -20.03 4.80
C ARG A 55 2.71 -19.18 3.66
N THR A 56 2.15 -17.99 3.93
CA THR A 56 1.86 -17.01 2.87
C THR A 56 3.16 -16.62 2.14
N ASP A 57 3.21 -16.89 0.83
CA ASP A 57 4.33 -16.56 -0.06
C ASP A 57 4.48 -15.04 -0.29
N ARG A 58 5.52 -14.63 -1.03
CA ARG A 58 5.81 -13.22 -1.27
C ARG A 58 4.75 -12.53 -2.14
N HIS A 59 4.17 -13.26 -3.10
CA HIS A 59 3.15 -12.69 -4.00
C HIS A 59 1.90 -12.34 -3.20
N LYS A 60 1.40 -13.30 -2.42
CA LYS A 60 0.23 -13.09 -1.56
C LYS A 60 0.44 -12.04 -0.47
N GLN A 61 1.69 -11.80 -0.07
CA GLN A 61 2.02 -10.66 0.81
C GLN A 61 1.89 -9.32 0.08
N ALA A 62 2.29 -9.25 -1.19
CA ALA A 62 2.06 -8.04 -2.00
C ALA A 62 0.55 -7.81 -2.20
N ASP A 63 -0.18 -8.84 -2.62
CA ASP A 63 -1.64 -8.77 -2.82
C ASP A 63 -2.38 -8.31 -1.54
N ALA A 64 -1.90 -8.76 -0.37
CA ALA A 64 -2.48 -8.35 0.91
C ALA A 64 -2.21 -6.87 1.22
N ALA A 65 -1.03 -6.35 0.86
CA ALA A 65 -0.72 -4.92 1.00
C ALA A 65 -1.62 -4.08 0.07
N GLU A 66 -1.75 -4.50 -1.18
CA GLU A 66 -2.60 -3.86 -2.19
C GLU A 66 -4.06 -3.82 -1.75
N ALA A 67 -4.59 -4.96 -1.31
CA ALA A 67 -5.96 -5.08 -0.83
C ALA A 67 -6.22 -4.21 0.41
N LEU A 68 -5.26 -4.14 1.36
CA LEU A 68 -5.41 -3.30 2.55
C LEU A 68 -5.44 -1.80 2.19
N ILE A 69 -4.57 -1.36 1.27
CA ILE A 69 -4.53 0.03 0.82
C ILE A 69 -5.83 0.40 0.10
N ALA A 70 -6.33 -0.46 -0.80
CA ALA A 70 -7.61 -0.22 -1.46
C ALA A 70 -8.77 -0.23 -0.47
N TYR A 71 -8.83 -1.19 0.45
CA TYR A 71 -9.87 -1.24 1.47
C TYR A 71 -9.93 0.05 2.29
N ALA A 72 -8.79 0.53 2.76
CA ALA A 72 -8.71 1.76 3.55
C ALA A 72 -9.20 2.98 2.76
N TRP A 73 -8.89 3.05 1.47
CA TRP A 73 -9.37 4.12 0.60
C TRP A 73 -10.89 4.04 0.37
N ILE A 74 -11.42 2.86 0.04
CA ILE A 74 -12.86 2.64 -0.19
C ILE A 74 -13.67 2.97 1.06
N MET A 75 -13.16 2.61 2.24
CA MET A 75 -13.81 2.87 3.53
C MET A 75 -13.60 4.29 4.05
N GLY A 76 -12.88 5.15 3.32
CA GLY A 76 -12.62 6.54 3.74
C GLY A 76 -11.65 6.67 4.92
N VAL A 77 -10.89 5.62 5.24
CA VAL A 77 -9.86 5.64 6.31
C VAL A 77 -8.64 6.47 5.92
N THR A 78 -8.35 6.53 4.63
CA THR A 78 -7.32 7.39 4.04
C THR A 78 -7.78 7.91 2.69
N SER A 79 -7.46 9.18 2.40
CA SER A 79 -7.63 9.76 1.06
C SER A 79 -6.41 9.52 0.17
N THR A 80 -6.56 9.70 -1.14
CA THR A 80 -5.43 9.69 -2.08
C THR A 80 -4.37 10.73 -1.71
N GLU A 81 -4.78 11.94 -1.30
CA GLU A 81 -3.85 13.00 -0.90
C GLU A 81 -3.06 12.64 0.36
N GLU A 82 -3.71 12.13 1.40
CA GLU A 82 -3.02 11.66 2.61
C GLU A 82 -2.05 10.52 2.30
N ALA A 83 -2.45 9.57 1.44
CA ALA A 83 -1.59 8.48 1.02
C ALA A 83 -0.33 9.02 0.32
N ILE A 84 -0.48 9.96 -0.62
CA ILE A 84 0.65 10.60 -1.30
C ILE A 84 1.55 11.36 -0.32
N SER A 85 0.99 12.18 0.57
CA SER A 85 1.78 12.90 1.57
C SER A 85 2.56 11.95 2.49
N THR A 86 1.98 10.77 2.80
CA THR A 86 2.69 9.73 3.54
C THR A 86 3.86 9.16 2.74
N LEU A 87 3.67 8.89 1.44
CA LEU A 87 4.74 8.39 0.58
C LEU A 87 5.88 9.41 0.37
N GLU A 88 5.56 10.70 0.37
CA GLU A 88 6.52 11.80 0.24
C GLU A 88 7.37 12.02 1.50
N GLY A 89 6.95 11.49 2.65
CA GLY A 89 7.64 11.62 3.93
C GLY A 89 8.85 10.71 4.13
N GLU A 90 9.08 9.75 3.22
CA GLU A 90 10.10 8.71 3.39
C GLU A 90 11.10 8.69 2.22
N GLU A 91 12.34 8.29 2.52
CA GLU A 91 13.43 8.30 1.53
C GLU A 91 13.34 7.15 0.52
N THR A 92 12.95 5.96 1.01
CA THR A 92 12.86 4.75 0.20
C THR A 92 11.41 4.32 -0.04
N LEU A 93 11.13 3.72 -1.19
CA LEU A 93 9.78 3.23 -1.49
C LEU A 93 9.31 2.14 -0.52
N GLU A 94 10.23 1.31 -0.02
CA GLU A 94 9.88 0.31 0.98
C GLU A 94 9.41 0.95 2.29
N GLU A 95 10.10 2.00 2.76
CA GLU A 95 9.71 2.75 3.95
C GLU A 95 8.43 3.54 3.72
N ALA A 96 8.30 4.21 2.58
CA ALA A 96 7.10 4.95 2.16
C ALA A 96 5.84 4.08 2.25
N PHE A 97 5.86 2.91 1.61
CA PHE A 97 4.72 2.00 1.67
C PHE A 97 4.55 1.35 3.05
N ALA A 98 5.63 1.12 3.80
CA ALA A 98 5.52 0.61 5.18
C ALA A 98 4.84 1.62 6.11
N ALA A 99 5.19 2.90 6.00
CA ALA A 99 4.59 4.00 6.74
C ALA A 99 3.09 4.13 6.42
N LEU A 100 2.72 4.08 5.13
CA LEU A 100 1.33 4.07 4.69
C LEU A 100 0.54 2.88 5.27
N LEU A 101 1.08 1.67 5.16
CA LEU A 101 0.44 0.47 5.70
C LEU A 101 0.26 0.52 7.22
N LYS A 102 1.26 1.04 7.94
CA LYS A 102 1.21 1.20 9.39
C LYS A 102 0.14 2.22 9.80
N MET A 103 0.12 3.39 9.16
CA MET A 103 -0.90 4.42 9.39
C MET A 103 -2.31 3.87 9.14
N ILE A 104 -2.50 3.16 8.03
CA ILE A 104 -3.78 2.51 7.71
C ILE A 104 -4.17 1.52 8.80
N GLN A 105 -3.26 0.62 9.18
CA GLN A 105 -3.55 -0.41 10.17
C GLN A 105 -3.93 0.19 11.54
N GLU A 106 -3.20 1.22 12.00
CA GLU A 106 -3.51 1.91 13.26
C GLU A 106 -4.89 2.57 13.23
N ARG A 107 -5.31 3.12 12.08
CA ARG A 107 -6.63 3.73 11.92
C ARG A 107 -7.74 2.71 11.80
N VAL A 108 -7.53 1.64 11.01
CA VAL A 108 -8.52 0.55 10.86
C VAL A 108 -8.80 -0.13 12.20
N GLN A 109 -7.79 -0.31 13.06
CA GLN A 109 -7.99 -0.87 14.40
C GLN A 109 -8.84 0.00 15.34
N ARG A 110 -9.00 1.30 15.08
CA ARG A 110 -9.81 2.20 15.92
C ARG A 110 -11.29 2.21 15.54
N ILE A 111 -11.62 1.67 14.38
CA ILE A 111 -13.00 1.66 13.84
C ILE A 111 -13.62 0.25 13.82
N LEU A 112 -12.85 -0.77 14.19
CA LEU A 112 -13.31 -2.12 14.49
C LEU A 112 -13.53 -2.28 15.99
#